data_AF-A0AAN9SSC3-F1
#
_entry.id   AF-A0AAN9SSC3-F1
#
_cell.length_a   1.000
_cell.length_b   1.000
_cell.length_c   1.000
_cell.angle_alpha   90.00
_cell.angle_beta   90.00
_cell.angle_gamma   90.00
#
_symmetry.space_group_name_H-M   'P 1'
#
loop_
_entity.id
_entity.type
_entity.pdbx_description
1 polymer ?
#
loop_
_entity_poly.entity_id
_entity_poly.type
_entity_poly.pdbx_seq_one_letter_code
_entity_poly.pdbx_strand_id
1 'polypeptide(L)'
;MTIEPLDLLRSNLSRVRIPEPTNRIYKHECCISFDSPRSEGGLFIDMCTFLAFGKDFVGWNYEKTGNPVYLHIKQTKKLAPEDRPSKKPTLLAIGV
;
A
#
# COMPACT_ATOMS: atom_id res chain seq x y z
N MET A 1 -8.80 21.00 21.97
CA MET A 1 -9.74 20.73 20.87
C MET A 1 -9.29 19.46 20.19
N THR A 2 -9.96 18.34 20.44
CA THR A 2 -9.72 17.09 19.71
C THR A 2 -10.35 17.27 18.33
N ILE A 3 -9.53 17.33 17.28
CA ILE A 3 -10.02 17.35 15.90
C ILE A 3 -10.35 15.91 15.55
N GLU A 4 -11.62 15.64 15.26
CA GLU A 4 -12.05 14.32 14.83
C GLU A 4 -11.40 13.97 13.48
N PRO A 5 -10.84 12.74 13.30
CA PRO A 5 -10.16 12.36 12.07
C PRO A 5 -11.00 12.54 10.79
N LEU A 6 -12.32 12.35 10.91
CA LEU A 6 -13.25 12.53 9.80
C LEU A 6 -13.40 14.00 9.38
N ASP A 7 -13.38 14.93 10.34
CA ASP A 7 -13.48 16.36 10.05
C ASP A 7 -12.18 16.89 9.43
N LEU A 8 -11.03 16.35 9.86
CA LEU A 8 -9.76 16.60 9.20
C LEU A 8 -9.76 16.09 7.75
N LEU A 9 -10.31 14.90 7.49
CA LEU A 9 -10.43 14.40 6.12
C LEU A 9 -11.36 15.28 5.29
N ARG A 10 -12.54 15.63 5.82
CA ARG A 10 -13.54 16.48 5.14
C ARG A 10 -12.98 17.82 4.71
N SER A 11 -12.18 18.47 5.57
CA SER A 11 -11.53 19.76 5.23
C SER A 11 -10.50 19.66 4.10
N ASN A 12 -10.02 18.45 3.76
CA ASN A 12 -9.02 18.22 2.72
C ASN A 12 -9.56 17.51 1.47
N LEU A 13 -10.86 17.17 1.43
CA LEU A 13 -11.47 16.46 0.29
C LEU A 13 -11.39 17.23 -1.03
N SER A 14 -11.35 18.56 -0.99
CA SER A 14 -11.21 19.40 -2.19
C SER A 14 -9.90 19.16 -2.97
N ARG A 15 -8.89 18.59 -2.32
CA ARG A 15 -7.59 18.26 -2.92
C ARG A 15 -7.52 16.84 -3.45
N VAL A 16 -8.47 15.99 -3.09
CA VAL A 16 -8.55 14.60 -3.56
C VAL A 16 -9.08 14.61 -4.99
N ARG A 17 -8.33 14.02 -5.91
CA ARG A 17 -8.70 13.91 -7.32
C ARG A 17 -9.15 12.49 -7.62
N ILE A 18 -10.13 12.36 -8.51
CA ILE A 18 -10.53 11.08 -9.08
C ILE A 18 -9.66 10.84 -10.33
N PRO A 19 -8.98 9.68 -10.46
CA PRO A 19 -8.18 9.39 -11.64
C PRO A 19 -9.02 9.24 -12.90
N GLU A 20 -8.59 9.88 -13.98
CA GLU A 20 -9.12 9.73 -15.34
C GLU A 20 -8.36 8.66 -16.13
N PRO A 21 -8.93 8.12 -17.23
CA PRO A 21 -8.28 7.08 -18.04
C PRO A 21 -6.89 7.43 -18.58
N THR A 22 -6.59 8.71 -18.74
CA THR A 22 -5.28 9.20 -19.22
C THR A 22 -4.26 9.42 -18.11
N ASN A 23 -4.67 9.34 -16.84
CA ASN A 23 -3.78 9.57 -15.71
C ASN A 23 -2.91 8.35 -15.44
N ARG A 24 -1.62 8.61 -15.20
CA ARG A 24 -0.68 7.59 -14.76
C ARG A 24 -0.78 7.46 -13.25
N ILE A 25 -1.06 6.24 -12.78
CA ILE A 25 -1.19 5.91 -11.36
C ILE A 25 -0.04 4.99 -10.97
N TYR A 26 0.87 5.47 -10.14
CA TYR A 26 2.06 4.74 -9.72
C TYR A 26 1.74 3.87 -8.51
N LYS A 27 1.06 2.74 -8.68
CA LYS A 27 0.61 1.88 -7.55
C LYS A 27 1.49 0.67 -7.25
N HIS A 28 2.60 0.52 -7.96
CA HIS A 28 3.42 -0.69 -7.95
C HIS A 28 4.70 -0.54 -7.12
N GLU A 29 5.31 0.65 -7.15
CA GLU A 29 6.61 0.93 -6.53
C GLU A 29 6.68 2.41 -6.14
N CYS A 30 7.50 2.72 -5.13
CA CYS A 30 7.80 4.08 -4.69
C CYS A 30 8.57 4.85 -5.78
N CYS A 31 8.32 6.15 -5.91
CA CYS A 31 8.99 7.01 -6.89
C CYS A 31 10.45 7.35 -6.52
N ILE A 32 10.91 7.00 -5.32
CA ILE A 32 12.23 7.34 -4.77
C ILE A 32 13.02 6.09 -4.32
N SER A 33 12.33 5.07 -3.82
CA SER A 33 12.89 3.80 -3.35
C SER A 33 12.27 2.62 -4.08
N PHE A 34 12.78 1.41 -3.83
CA PHE A 34 12.19 0.16 -4.35
C PHE A 34 11.06 -0.39 -3.47
N ASP A 35 10.47 0.44 -2.61
CA ASP A 35 9.37 -0.02 -1.76
C ASP A 35 8.14 -0.35 -2.60
N SER A 36 7.51 -1.47 -2.28
CA SER A 36 6.30 -1.95 -2.93
C SER A 36 5.17 -2.09 -1.92
N PRO A 37 3.92 -2.36 -2.36
CA PRO A 37 2.84 -2.66 -1.43
C PRO A 37 3.12 -3.85 -0.50
N ARG A 38 4.10 -4.72 -0.83
CA ARG A 38 4.51 -5.87 -0.02
C ARG A 38 5.58 -5.53 1.02
N SER A 39 6.21 -4.36 0.94
CA SER A 39 7.17 -3.88 1.93
C SER A 39 6.48 -3.70 3.29
N GLU A 40 7.26 -3.72 4.37
CA GLU A 40 6.73 -3.63 5.75
C GLU A 40 5.84 -2.39 5.97
N GLY A 41 6.26 -1.25 5.43
CA GLY A 41 5.53 0.02 5.49
C GLY A 41 4.37 0.15 4.50
N GLY A 42 4.23 -0.76 3.54
CA GLY A 42 3.32 -0.62 2.40
C GLY A 42 3.70 0.56 1.49
N LEU A 43 2.73 0.99 0.69
CA LEU A 43 2.90 2.06 -0.30
C LEU A 43 1.83 3.13 -0.10
N PHE A 44 2.22 4.41 -0.10
CA PHE A 44 1.34 5.56 0.09
C PHE A 44 1.18 6.30 -1.23
N ILE A 45 -0.04 6.34 -1.77
CA ILE A 45 -0.33 7.01 -3.03
C ILE A 45 -0.95 8.37 -2.74
N ASP A 46 -0.34 9.45 -3.21
CA ASP A 46 -0.86 10.80 -3.10
C ASP A 46 -2.17 10.93 -3.91
N MET A 47 -3.27 11.25 -3.24
CA MET A 47 -4.60 11.33 -3.86
C MET A 47 -4.81 12.56 -4.76
N CYS A 48 -3.83 13.46 -4.82
CA CYS A 48 -3.81 14.60 -5.74
C CYS A 48 -2.93 14.34 -6.97
N THR A 49 -1.75 13.73 -6.80
CA THR A 49 -0.77 13.55 -7.88
C THR A 49 -0.68 12.13 -8.44
N PHE A 50 -1.23 11.14 -7.73
CA PHE A 50 -1.16 9.71 -8.03
C PHE A 50 0.25 9.11 -8.08
N LEU A 51 1.22 9.79 -7.47
CA LEU A 51 2.57 9.29 -7.21
C LEU A 51 2.58 8.44 -5.93
N ALA A 52 3.45 7.44 -5.89
CA ALA A 52 3.61 6.58 -4.73
C ALA A 52 4.91 6.84 -3.97
N PHE A 53 4.80 6.75 -2.65
CA PHE A 53 5.92 6.92 -1.74
C PHE A 53 5.92 5.79 -0.71
N GLY A 54 7.12 5.30 -0.38
CA GLY A 54 7.34 4.42 0.77
C GLY A 54 7.14 5.17 2.08
N LYS A 55 7.09 4.42 3.19
CA LYS A 55 6.88 4.98 4.54
C LYS A 55 7.86 6.10 4.89
N ASP A 56 9.12 5.98 4.47
CA ASP A 56 10.16 6.95 4.81
C ASP A 56 10.13 8.20 3.93
N PHE A 57 9.44 8.15 2.79
CA PHE A 57 9.40 9.22 1.79
C PHE A 57 8.05 9.95 1.70
N VAL A 58 6.98 9.41 2.29
CA VAL A 58 5.67 10.06 2.29
C VAL A 58 5.69 11.41 3.02
N GLY A 59 6.45 11.51 4.12
CA GLY A 59 6.64 12.77 4.85
C GLY A 59 7.33 13.84 3.99
N TRP A 60 8.34 13.45 3.24
CA TRP A 60 9.02 14.32 2.29
C TRP A 60 8.08 14.83 1.18
N ASN A 61 7.18 13.98 0.66
CA ASN A 61 6.19 14.43 -0.32
C ASN A 61 5.20 15.43 0.30
N TYR A 62 4.75 15.17 1.53
CA TYR A 62 3.88 16.08 2.27
C TYR A 62 4.55 17.45 2.48
N GLU A 63 5.81 17.49 2.90
CA GLU A 63 6.55 18.74 3.09
C GLU A 63 6.68 19.55 1.80
N LYS A 64 6.85 18.87 0.65
CA LYS A 64 7.00 19.54 -0.66
C LYS A 64 5.69 19.99 -1.30
N THR A 65 4.65 19.18 -1.22
CA THR A 65 3.38 19.41 -1.94
C THR A 65 2.30 19.99 -1.02
N GLY A 66 2.46 19.82 0.28
CA GLY A 66 1.42 20.06 1.28
C GLY A 66 0.24 19.09 1.18
N ASN A 67 0.25 18.06 0.33
CA ASN A 67 -0.89 17.15 0.12
C ASN A 67 -1.05 16.21 1.32
N PRO A 68 -2.15 16.29 2.10
CA PRO A 68 -2.25 15.57 3.36
C PRO A 68 -2.96 14.21 3.25
N VAL A 69 -3.57 13.91 2.10
CA VAL A 69 -4.39 12.71 1.92
C VAL A 69 -3.68 11.70 1.01
N TYR A 70 -3.44 10.51 1.56
CA TYR A 70 -2.80 9.40 0.86
C TYR A 70 -3.64 8.14 0.96
N LEU A 71 -3.66 7.34 -0.10
CA LEU A 71 -4.16 5.97 -0.08
C LEU A 71 -3.03 5.02 0.30
N HIS A 72 -3.17 4.36 1.46
CA HIS A 72 -2.22 3.36 1.93
C HIS A 72 -2.59 1.97 1.40
N ILE A 73 -1.72 1.38 0.58
CA ILE A 73 -1.85 0.02 0.08
C ILE A 73 -0.82 -0.86 0.75
N LYS A 74 -1.29 -1.89 1.47
CA LYS A 74 -0.44 -2.93 2.05
C LYS A 74 -0.92 -4.31 1.61
N GLN A 75 -0.05 -5.06 0.96
CA GLN A 75 -0.28 -6.44 0.53
C GLN A 75 0.40 -7.39 1.50
N THR A 76 -0.38 -8.25 2.13
CA THR A 76 0.12 -9.34 2.97
C THR A 76 -0.14 -10.67 2.30
N LYS A 77 0.82 -11.62 2.39
CA LYS A 77 0.58 -12.99 1.95
C LYS A 77 -0.40 -13.64 2.93
N LYS A 78 -1.58 -14.02 2.45
CA LYS A 78 -2.45 -14.93 3.20
C LYS A 78 -1.80 -16.31 3.17
N LEU A 79 -1.53 -16.88 4.33
CA LEU A 79 -1.17 -18.28 4.44
C LEU A 79 -2.38 -19.09 3.96
N ALA A 80 -2.18 -19.96 2.98
CA ALA A 80 -3.21 -20.93 2.65
C ALA A 80 -3.43 -21.82 3.88
N PRO A 81 -4.67 -22.15 4.24
CA PRO A 81 -4.90 -23.19 5.24
C PRO A 81 -4.17 -24.45 4.78
N GLU A 82 -3.32 -25.02 5.63
CA GLU A 82 -2.71 -26.31 5.33
C GLU A 82 -3.82 -27.37 5.27
N ASP A 83 -4.28 -27.67 4.06
CA ASP A 83 -5.23 -28.76 3.81
C ASP A 83 -4.52 -30.14 3.81
N ARG A 84 -3.27 -30.17 4.27
CA ARG A 84 -2.51 -31.41 4.42
C ARG A 84 -2.83 -31.98 5.80
N PRO A 85 -3.43 -33.19 5.88
CA PRO A 85 -3.48 -33.90 7.13
C PRO A 85 -2.04 -34.04 7.65
N SER A 86 -1.77 -33.70 8.91
CA SER A 86 -0.48 -33.90 9.59
C SER A 86 -0.07 -35.38 9.72
N LYS A 87 -0.65 -36.27 8.91
CA LYS A 87 -0.28 -37.67 8.84
C LYS A 87 1.16 -37.74 8.32
N LYS A 88 2.03 -38.30 9.16
CA LYS A 88 3.40 -38.64 8.78
C LYS A 88 3.34 -39.45 7.47
N PRO A 89 4.05 -39.04 6.40
CA PRO A 89 4.12 -39.83 5.18
C PRO A 89 4.65 -41.22 5.56
N THR A 90 3.84 -42.24 5.28
CA THR A 90 4.10 -43.62 5.72
C THR A 90 4.75 -44.47 4.63
N LEU A 91 4.70 -44.00 3.38
CA LEU A 91 5.28 -44.68 2.22
C LEU A 91 6.08 -43.68 1.40
N LEU A 92 7.35 -44.02 1.17
CA LEU A 92 8.26 -43.33 0.26
C LEU A 92 8.52 -44.27 -0.91
N ALA A 93 7.97 -43.95 -2.09
CA ALA A 93 8.28 -44.68 -3.31
C ALA A 93 9.35 -43.89 -4.09
N ILE A 94 10.59 -44.35 -4.00
CA ILE A 94 11.67 -43.91 -4.90
C ILE A 94 11.72 -44.97 -6.00
N GLY A 95 11.21 -44.61 -7.18
CA GLY A 95 11.40 -45.41 -8.39
C GLY A 95 12.86 -45.28 -8.85
N VAL A 96 13.47 -46.42 -9.20
CA VAL A 96 14.81 -46.52 -9.82
C VAL A 96 14.69 -46.25 -11.32
#